data_AF-A0A0V0Q9P4-F1
#
_entry.id   AF-A0A0V0Q9P4-F1
#
_cell.length_a   1.000
_cell.length_b   1.000
_cell.length_c   1.000
_cell.angle_alpha   90.00
_cell.angle_beta   90.00
_cell.angle_gamma   90.00
#
_symmetry.space_group_name_H-M   'P 1'
#
loop_
_entity.id
_entity.type
_entity.pdbx_description
1 polymer ?
#
loop_
_entity_poly.entity_id
_entity_poly.type
_entity_poly.pdbx_seq_one_letter_code
_entity_poly.pdbx_strand_id
1 'polypeptide(L)'
;MAAIVYFMLQNQVLYAFIKFIFFYADENKELPEINTINFSQFSVQYQCIVLAIPVFFVISMKDLSFIIKLGQYGVLAVTAYGLYITYLFIYNLSIPDFSVNWGEVKLFPTDISSIVLVMGNFGLAFFIHSGINTILANSKDQSKNIRNVSFGYLNVLIIYGLIGVFGSIGIINLDWQQDGIQTVSQLFDRQDILPAIINCNYGN
;
A
#
# COMPACT_ATOMS: atom_id res chain seq x y z
N MET A 1 -13.28 -2.67 -14.10
CA MET A 1 -13.35 -3.12 -12.70
C MET A 1 -12.06 -2.81 -11.93
N ALA A 2 -10.89 -3.29 -12.36
CA ALA A 2 -9.63 -3.01 -11.65
C ALA A 2 -9.28 -1.51 -11.50
N ALA A 3 -9.55 -0.68 -12.50
CA ALA A 3 -9.33 0.77 -12.40
C ALA A 3 -10.10 1.40 -11.24
N ILE A 4 -11.32 0.93 -10.95
CA ILE A 4 -12.14 1.42 -9.83
C ILE A 4 -11.51 1.01 -8.50
N VAL A 5 -11.05 -0.23 -8.39
CA VAL A 5 -10.37 -0.73 -7.18
C VAL A 5 -9.10 0.06 -6.88
N TYR A 6 -8.25 0.29 -7.91
CA TYR A 6 -7.05 1.11 -7.74
C TYR A 6 -7.38 2.56 -7.38
N PHE A 7 -8.40 3.14 -8.00
CA PHE A 7 -8.84 4.49 -7.67
C PHE A 7 -9.35 4.58 -6.22
N MET A 8 -10.10 3.58 -5.74
CA MET A 8 -10.53 3.50 -4.34
C MET A 8 -9.34 3.41 -3.38
N LEU A 9 -8.35 2.55 -3.68
CA LEU A 9 -7.13 2.43 -2.86
C LEU A 9 -6.33 3.73 -2.83
N GLN A 10 -6.13 4.37 -3.99
CA GLN A 10 -5.48 5.69 -4.08
C GLN A 10 -6.23 6.72 -3.23
N ASN A 11 -7.56 6.72 -3.27
CA ASN A 11 -8.38 7.64 -2.47
C ASN A 11 -8.23 7.37 -0.96
N GLN A 12 -8.23 6.10 -0.53
CA GLN A 12 -8.04 5.76 0.89
C GLN A 12 -6.65 6.17 1.40
N VAL A 13 -5.59 5.87 0.65
CA VAL A 13 -4.21 6.21 1.02
C VAL A 13 -4.01 7.72 1.07
N LEU A 14 -4.46 8.45 0.05
CA LEU A 14 -4.35 9.91 0.01
C LEU A 14 -5.21 10.56 1.11
N TYR A 15 -6.33 9.95 1.52
CA TYR A 15 -7.15 10.50 2.60
C TYR A 15 -6.49 10.33 3.96
N ALA A 16 -5.90 9.16 4.23
CA ALA A 16 -5.09 8.96 5.44
C ALA A 16 -3.96 10.02 5.52
N PHE A 17 -3.33 10.32 4.39
CA PHE A 17 -2.31 11.35 4.29
C PHE A 17 -2.85 12.77 4.55
N ILE A 18 -3.98 13.13 3.96
CA ILE A 18 -4.60 14.45 4.20
C ILE A 18 -5.05 14.57 5.67
N LYS A 19 -5.57 13.49 6.29
CA LYS A 19 -5.87 13.46 7.73
C LYS A 19 -4.62 13.76 8.56
N PHE A 20 -3.48 13.17 8.21
CA PHE A 20 -2.20 13.44 8.87
C PHE A 20 -1.80 14.92 8.76
N ILE A 21 -1.87 15.52 7.55
CA ILE A 21 -1.56 16.94 7.36
C ILE A 21 -2.49 17.85 8.17
N PHE A 22 -3.79 17.57 8.16
CA PHE A 22 -4.78 18.38 8.89
C PHE A 22 -4.56 18.30 10.40
N PHE A 23 -4.24 17.10 10.91
CA PHE A 23 -3.90 16.92 12.31
C PHE A 23 -2.66 17.72 12.72
N TYR A 24 -1.62 17.76 11.89
CA TYR A 24 -0.43 18.56 12.18
C TYR A 24 -0.66 20.07 12.04
N ALA A 25 -1.57 20.49 11.17
CA ALA A 25 -1.91 21.91 10.99
C ALA A 25 -2.83 22.45 12.10
N ASP A 26 -3.71 21.61 12.64
CA ASP A 26 -4.64 21.94 13.72
C ASP A 26 -4.97 20.66 14.51
N GLU A 27 -4.33 20.51 15.67
CA GLU A 27 -4.42 19.32 16.53
C GLU A 27 -5.87 18.98 16.94
N ASN A 28 -6.77 19.96 16.93
CA ASN A 28 -8.18 19.77 17.32
C ASN A 28 -9.09 19.42 16.14
N LYS A 29 -8.57 19.44 14.91
CA LYS A 29 -9.37 19.25 13.70
C LYS A 29 -9.45 17.79 13.29
N GLU A 30 -10.48 17.12 13.78
CA GLU A 30 -10.76 15.73 13.41
C GLU A 30 -11.60 15.62 12.13
N LEU A 31 -10.97 15.10 11.07
CA LEU A 31 -11.69 14.74 9.84
C LEU A 31 -12.47 13.42 10.04
N PRO A 32 -13.61 13.25 9.34
CA PRO A 32 -14.45 12.05 9.43
C PRO A 32 -13.68 10.75 9.19
N GLU A 33 -14.20 9.66 9.71
CA GLU A 33 -13.71 8.32 9.39
C GLU A 33 -14.02 7.94 7.94
N ILE A 34 -13.15 7.11 7.35
CA ILE A 34 -13.24 6.67 5.94
C ILE A 34 -14.60 6.00 5.64
N ASN A 35 -15.17 5.30 6.62
CA ASN A 35 -16.40 4.52 6.44
C ASN A 35 -17.68 5.34 6.66
N THR A 36 -17.55 6.64 7.00
CA THR A 36 -18.70 7.50 7.26
C THR A 36 -19.01 8.40 6.08
N ILE A 37 -20.31 8.57 5.78
CA ILE A 37 -20.77 9.54 4.78
C ILE A 37 -20.98 10.86 5.51
N ASN A 38 -20.13 11.85 5.21
CA ASN A 38 -20.22 13.17 5.80
C ASN A 38 -19.94 14.22 4.72
N PHE A 39 -20.90 15.14 4.51
CA PHE A 39 -20.76 16.26 3.57
C PHE A 39 -20.69 17.62 4.28
N SER A 40 -20.69 17.64 5.61
CA SER A 40 -20.61 18.88 6.40
C SER A 40 -19.19 19.40 6.53
N GLN A 41 -18.19 18.54 6.33
CA GLN A 41 -16.77 18.87 6.37
C GLN A 41 -16.00 18.08 5.31
N PHE A 42 -14.72 18.42 5.11
CA PHE A 42 -13.87 17.70 4.16
C PHE A 42 -13.81 16.20 4.53
N SER A 43 -14.12 15.36 3.56
CA SER A 43 -14.34 13.92 3.76
C SER A 43 -13.82 13.12 2.56
N VAL A 44 -13.83 11.79 2.68
CA VAL A 44 -13.36 10.89 1.63
C VAL A 44 -14.17 11.04 0.32
N GLN A 45 -15.44 11.49 0.42
CA GLN A 45 -16.29 11.76 -0.73
C GLN A 45 -15.84 13.01 -1.49
N TYR A 46 -15.49 14.09 -0.77
CA TYR A 46 -14.93 15.29 -1.41
C TYR A 46 -13.57 15.00 -2.04
N GLN A 47 -12.72 14.24 -1.36
CA GLN A 47 -11.43 13.86 -1.91
C GLN A 47 -11.56 13.03 -3.19
N CYS A 48 -12.54 12.12 -3.25
CA CYS A 48 -12.82 11.33 -4.45
C CYS A 48 -12.99 12.23 -5.69
N ILE A 49 -13.75 13.33 -5.56
CA ILE A 49 -13.96 14.30 -6.64
C ILE A 49 -12.65 15.01 -6.99
N VAL A 50 -11.87 15.43 -5.98
CA VAL A 50 -10.58 16.11 -6.19
C VAL A 50 -9.57 15.19 -6.88
N LEU A 51 -9.49 13.93 -6.47
CA LEU A 51 -8.58 12.92 -7.02
C LEU A 51 -8.95 12.50 -8.46
N ALA A 52 -10.24 12.55 -8.81
CA ALA A 52 -10.70 12.21 -10.16
C ALA A 52 -10.06 13.11 -11.24
N ILE A 53 -9.83 14.39 -10.93
CA ILE A 53 -9.28 15.37 -11.88
C ILE A 53 -7.86 14.98 -12.36
N PRO A 54 -6.84 14.84 -11.48
CA PRO A 54 -5.49 14.47 -11.91
C PRO A 54 -5.45 13.07 -12.52
N VAL A 55 -6.22 12.11 -11.99
CA VAL A 55 -6.29 10.75 -12.56
C VAL A 55 -6.84 10.78 -13.99
N PHE A 56 -7.88 11.58 -14.25
CA PHE A 56 -8.41 11.76 -15.60
C PHE A 56 -7.38 12.34 -16.57
N PHE A 57 -6.58 13.32 -16.13
CA PHE A 57 -5.48 13.85 -16.94
C PHE A 57 -4.44 12.78 -17.25
N VAL A 58 -3.99 12.02 -16.25
CA VAL A 58 -3.01 10.94 -16.42
C VAL A 58 -3.50 9.87 -17.40
N ILE A 59 -4.76 9.45 -17.29
CA ILE A 59 -5.39 8.48 -18.20
C ILE A 59 -5.48 9.03 -19.63
N SER A 60 -5.66 10.35 -19.77
CA SER A 60 -5.73 11.01 -21.07
C SER A 60 -4.36 11.21 -21.74
N MET A 61 -3.25 10.99 -21.03
CA MET A 61 -1.90 11.12 -21.60
C MET A 61 -1.60 9.95 -22.54
N LYS A 62 -1.22 10.28 -23.78
CA LYS A 62 -0.80 9.30 -24.78
C LYS A 62 0.66 8.87 -24.63
N ASP A 63 1.50 9.69 -23.98
CA ASP A 63 2.92 9.41 -23.81
C ASP A 63 3.18 8.51 -22.60
N LEU A 64 3.52 7.25 -22.88
CA LEU A 64 3.88 6.25 -21.88
C LEU A 64 5.16 6.60 -21.11
N SER A 65 6.02 7.47 -21.66
CA SER A 65 7.30 7.83 -21.05
C SER A 65 7.12 8.54 -19.71
N PHE A 66 6.09 9.39 -19.59
CA PHE A 66 5.75 10.05 -18.33
C PHE A 66 5.29 9.04 -17.27
N ILE A 67 4.43 8.09 -17.66
CA ILE A 67 3.92 7.03 -16.78
C ILE A 67 5.07 6.15 -16.27
N ILE A 68 6.03 5.80 -17.14
CA ILE A 68 7.21 5.02 -16.75
C ILE A 68 8.06 5.78 -15.73
N LYS A 69 8.31 7.09 -15.94
CA LYS A 69 9.03 7.93 -14.97
C LYS A 69 8.30 8.03 -13.63
N LEU A 70 6.98 8.19 -13.66
CA LEU A 70 6.16 8.18 -12.45
C LEU A 70 6.28 6.84 -11.70
N GLY A 71 6.30 5.74 -12.44
CA GLY A 71 6.52 4.40 -11.89
C GLY A 71 7.85 4.25 -11.15
N GLN A 72 8.92 4.94 -11.58
CA GLN A 72 10.22 4.91 -10.89
C GLN A 72 10.12 5.48 -9.47
N TYR A 73 9.35 6.56 -9.26
CA TYR A 73 9.09 7.10 -7.93
C TYR A 73 8.28 6.12 -7.07
N GLY A 74 7.33 5.40 -7.68
CA GLY A 74 6.60 4.32 -7.01
C GLY A 74 7.53 3.20 -6.51
N VAL A 75 8.53 2.82 -7.31
CA VAL A 75 9.54 1.83 -6.89
C VAL A 75 10.34 2.31 -5.68
N LEU A 76 10.72 3.60 -5.63
CA LEU A 76 11.41 4.14 -4.47
C LEU A 76 10.53 4.10 -3.22
N ALA A 77 9.26 4.49 -3.33
CA ALA A 77 8.31 4.46 -2.22
C ALA A 77 8.11 3.03 -1.66
N VAL A 78 7.93 2.04 -2.53
CA VAL A 78 7.84 0.63 -2.14
C VAL A 78 9.13 0.14 -1.48
N THR A 79 10.29 0.59 -1.98
CA THR A 79 11.59 0.23 -1.40
C THR A 79 11.75 0.83 0.00
N ALA A 80 11.42 2.11 0.19
CA ALA A 80 11.44 2.78 1.48
C ALA A 80 10.49 2.11 2.49
N TYR A 81 9.29 1.75 2.04
CA TYR A 81 8.34 0.97 2.85
C TYR A 81 8.91 -0.40 3.25
N GLY A 82 9.55 -1.12 2.32
CA GLY A 82 10.21 -2.40 2.62
C GLY A 82 11.33 -2.27 3.66
N LEU A 83 12.15 -1.22 3.57
CA LEU A 83 13.18 -0.91 4.57
C LEU A 83 12.58 -0.61 5.95
N TYR A 84 11.48 0.14 5.98
CA TYR A 84 10.78 0.44 7.23
C TYR A 84 10.19 -0.80 7.90
N ILE A 85 9.51 -1.66 7.14
CA ILE A 85 9.01 -2.95 7.66
C ILE A 85 10.15 -3.81 8.19
N THR A 86 11.29 -3.80 7.50
CA THR A 86 12.51 -4.52 7.96
C THR A 86 13.05 -3.92 9.25
N TYR A 87 13.05 -2.59 9.40
CA TYR A 87 13.42 -1.92 10.65
C TYR A 87 12.50 -2.34 11.81
N LEU A 88 11.18 -2.31 11.61
CA LEU A 88 10.22 -2.73 12.63
C LEU A 88 10.38 -4.20 13.02
N PHE A 89 10.65 -5.06 12.04
CA PHE A 89 10.97 -6.47 12.29
C PHE A 89 12.17 -6.62 13.21
N ILE A 90 13.30 -5.94 12.92
CA ILE A 90 14.51 -6.00 13.76
C ILE A 90 14.26 -5.41 15.15
N TYR A 91 13.54 -4.29 15.21
CA TYR A 91 13.19 -3.64 16.48
C TYR A 91 12.39 -4.57 17.40
N ASN A 92 11.32 -5.18 16.88
CA ASN A 92 10.47 -6.07 17.66
C ASN A 92 11.18 -7.37 18.08
N LEU A 93 12.07 -7.90 17.25
CA LEU A 93 12.93 -9.02 17.64
C LEU A 93 13.92 -8.69 18.77
N SER A 94 14.24 -7.41 18.94
CA SER A 94 15.20 -6.94 19.95
C SER A 94 14.54 -6.66 21.31
N ILE A 95 13.20 -6.73 21.39
CA ILE A 95 12.44 -6.49 22.63
C ILE A 95 12.51 -7.75 23.52
N PRO A 96 12.83 -7.62 24.82
CA PRO A 96 12.97 -8.78 25.74
C PRO A 96 11.74 -9.70 25.82
N ASP A 97 10.54 -9.15 25.64
CA ASP A 97 9.27 -9.87 25.79
C ASP A 97 8.71 -10.44 24.46
N PHE A 98 9.51 -10.45 23.40
CA PHE A 98 9.09 -10.95 22.08
C PHE A 98 8.47 -12.36 22.11
N SER A 99 8.99 -13.25 22.96
CA SER A 99 8.54 -14.64 23.07
C SER A 99 7.11 -14.77 23.60
N VAL A 100 6.61 -13.77 24.33
CA VAL A 100 5.26 -13.77 24.91
C VAL A 100 4.19 -13.66 23.82
N ASN A 101 4.43 -12.81 22.82
CA ASN A 101 3.44 -12.51 21.78
C ASN A 101 3.61 -13.40 20.54
N TRP A 102 4.64 -14.26 20.47
CA TRP A 102 4.92 -15.11 19.32
C TRP A 102 3.75 -16.01 18.91
N GLY A 103 2.96 -16.48 19.89
CA GLY A 103 1.76 -17.29 19.63
C GLY A 103 0.66 -16.57 18.86
N GLU A 104 0.71 -15.24 18.79
CA GLU A 104 -0.27 -14.42 18.07
C GLU A 104 0.09 -14.24 16.58
N VAL A 105 1.34 -14.51 16.19
CA VAL A 105 1.80 -14.38 14.81
C VAL A 105 1.21 -15.50 13.96
N LYS A 106 0.23 -15.14 13.13
CA LYS A 106 -0.38 -16.06 12.16
C LYS A 106 0.25 -15.87 10.78
N LEU A 107 1.23 -16.71 10.45
CA LEU A 107 1.86 -16.72 9.11
C LEU A 107 0.94 -17.34 8.04
N PHE A 108 0.02 -18.20 8.46
CA PHE A 108 -0.93 -18.86 7.58
C PHE A 108 -2.36 -18.67 8.09
N PRO A 109 -3.32 -18.40 7.19
CA PRO A 109 -4.72 -18.30 7.56
C PRO A 109 -5.22 -19.67 8.04
N THR A 110 -5.96 -19.68 9.15
CA THR A 110 -6.46 -20.91 9.79
C THR A 110 -7.91 -21.24 9.40
N ASP A 111 -8.66 -20.26 8.90
CA ASP A 111 -10.07 -20.39 8.54
C ASP A 111 -10.31 -20.01 7.06
N ILE A 112 -11.42 -20.50 6.50
CA ILE A 112 -11.77 -20.31 5.08
C ILE A 112 -11.97 -18.83 4.75
N SER A 113 -12.56 -18.04 5.64
CA SER A 113 -12.79 -16.61 5.41
C SER A 113 -11.46 -15.86 5.24
N SER A 114 -10.50 -16.13 6.13
CA SER A 114 -9.14 -15.58 6.03
C SER A 114 -8.40 -16.05 4.78
N ILE A 115 -8.56 -17.33 4.38
CA ILE A 115 -7.98 -17.84 3.13
C ILE A 115 -8.53 -17.07 1.93
N VAL A 116 -9.84 -16.91 1.83
CA VAL A 116 -10.49 -16.19 0.72
C VAL A 116 -10.03 -14.74 0.67
N LEU A 117 -9.91 -14.08 1.82
CA LEU A 117 -9.43 -12.69 1.92
C LEU A 117 -7.98 -12.58 1.42
N VAL A 118 -7.09 -13.45 1.90
CA VAL A 118 -5.68 -13.47 1.48
C VAL A 118 -5.56 -13.75 -0.01
N MET A 119 -6.31 -14.73 -0.54
CA MET A 119 -6.34 -15.05 -1.97
C MET A 119 -6.86 -13.88 -2.81
N GLY A 120 -7.90 -13.18 -2.34
CA GLY A 120 -8.43 -11.99 -3.00
C GLY A 120 -7.39 -10.88 -3.11
N ASN A 121 -6.67 -10.62 -2.01
CA ASN A 121 -5.58 -9.63 -1.98
C ASN A 121 -4.43 -10.03 -2.91
N PHE A 122 -4.02 -11.31 -2.94
CA PHE A 122 -3.02 -11.79 -3.89
C PHE A 122 -3.48 -11.67 -5.35
N GLY A 123 -4.75 -11.95 -5.63
CA GLY A 123 -5.33 -11.77 -6.97
C GLY A 123 -5.22 -10.32 -7.46
N LEU A 124 -5.42 -9.36 -6.56
CA LEU A 124 -5.23 -7.94 -6.87
C LEU A 124 -3.74 -7.56 -6.99
N ALA A 125 -2.89 -8.13 -6.13
CA ALA A 125 -1.46 -7.82 -6.11
C ALA A 125 -0.73 -8.30 -7.39
N PHE A 126 -1.21 -9.38 -8.00
CA PHE A 126 -0.70 -9.90 -9.28
C PHE A 126 -1.49 -9.42 -10.51
N PHE A 127 -2.27 -8.34 -10.38
CA PHE A 127 -3.10 -7.81 -11.46
C PHE A 127 -2.31 -6.98 -12.49
N ILE A 128 -1.44 -7.63 -13.28
CA ILE A 128 -0.75 -7.00 -14.43
C ILE A 128 -1.27 -7.47 -15.79
N HIS A 129 -2.10 -8.51 -15.79
CA HIS A 129 -2.60 -9.22 -16.98
C HIS A 129 -3.20 -8.31 -18.06
N SER A 130 -3.86 -7.21 -17.68
CA SER A 130 -4.50 -6.28 -18.63
C SER A 130 -3.52 -5.33 -19.33
N GLY A 131 -2.38 -5.02 -18.72
CA GLY A 131 -1.38 -4.10 -19.28
C GLY A 131 -0.13 -4.79 -19.84
N ILE A 132 0.08 -6.06 -19.48
CA ILE A 132 1.33 -6.77 -19.79
C ILE A 132 1.61 -6.89 -21.29
N ASN A 133 0.57 -7.06 -22.12
CA ASN A 133 0.74 -7.18 -23.57
C ASN A 133 1.36 -5.92 -24.20
N THR A 134 0.93 -4.74 -23.77
CA THR A 134 1.49 -3.46 -24.23
C THR A 134 2.94 -3.30 -23.79
N ILE A 135 3.27 -3.74 -22.57
CA ILE A 135 4.65 -3.71 -22.06
C ILE A 135 5.54 -4.65 -22.89
N LEU A 136 5.08 -5.88 -23.14
CA LEU A 136 5.82 -6.89 -23.87
C LEU A 136 5.99 -6.58 -25.36
N ALA A 137 5.01 -5.90 -25.97
CA ALA A 137 5.09 -5.42 -27.35
C ALA A 137 6.20 -4.37 -27.53
N ASN A 138 6.51 -3.60 -26.48
CA ASN A 138 7.57 -2.59 -26.49
C ASN A 138 8.92 -3.13 -25.99
N SER A 139 9.05 -4.44 -25.71
CA SER A 139 10.31 -5.04 -25.31
C SER A 139 11.33 -4.98 -26.46
N LYS A 140 12.57 -4.57 -26.14
CA LYS A 140 13.69 -4.55 -27.11
C LYS A 140 13.97 -5.94 -27.71
N ASP A 141 13.74 -6.99 -26.94
CA ASP A 141 13.93 -8.39 -27.35
C ASP A 141 12.72 -9.22 -26.93
N GLN A 142 11.77 -9.36 -27.85
CA GLN A 142 10.52 -10.06 -27.60
C GLN A 142 10.70 -11.59 -27.45
N SER A 143 11.80 -12.16 -27.95
CA SER A 143 12.08 -13.61 -27.84
C SER A 143 12.26 -14.06 -26.39
N LYS A 144 12.64 -13.14 -25.50
CA LYS A 144 12.88 -13.37 -24.07
C LYS A 144 11.68 -12.99 -23.20
N ASN A 145 10.54 -12.60 -23.79
CA ASN A 145 9.39 -12.10 -23.05
C ASN A 145 8.89 -13.09 -22.00
N ILE A 146 8.72 -14.37 -22.35
CA ILE A 146 8.28 -15.40 -21.39
C ILE A 146 9.19 -15.44 -20.16
N ARG A 147 10.50 -15.52 -20.37
CA ARG A 147 11.49 -15.55 -19.29
C ARG A 147 11.44 -14.28 -18.43
N ASN A 148 11.38 -13.11 -19.06
CA ASN A 148 11.35 -11.83 -18.36
C ASN A 148 10.08 -11.68 -17.51
N VAL A 149 8.93 -12.12 -18.02
CA VAL A 149 7.66 -12.15 -17.28
C VAL A 149 7.75 -13.10 -16.09
N SER A 150 8.26 -14.32 -16.29
CA SER A 150 8.42 -15.29 -15.20
C SER A 150 9.31 -14.77 -14.08
N PHE A 151 10.44 -14.12 -14.42
CA PHE A 151 11.29 -13.47 -13.42
C PHE A 151 10.59 -12.29 -12.74
N GLY A 152 9.78 -11.52 -13.47
CA GLY A 152 8.94 -10.47 -12.87
C GLY A 152 8.01 -11.03 -11.79
N TYR A 153 7.23 -12.06 -12.11
CA TYR A 153 6.33 -12.72 -11.15
C TYR A 153 7.08 -13.33 -9.96
N LEU A 154 8.21 -14.00 -10.22
CA LEU A 154 9.02 -14.60 -9.15
C LEU A 154 9.58 -13.55 -8.19
N ASN A 155 10.08 -12.42 -8.71
CA ASN A 155 10.56 -11.32 -7.89
C ASN A 155 9.45 -10.73 -7.02
N VAL A 156 8.25 -10.51 -7.58
CA VAL A 156 7.10 -10.01 -6.83
C VAL A 156 6.68 -11.01 -5.73
N LEU A 157 6.67 -12.31 -6.03
CA LEU A 157 6.38 -13.35 -5.04
C LEU A 157 7.37 -13.31 -3.87
N ILE A 158 8.67 -13.18 -4.15
CA ILE A 158 9.72 -13.10 -3.13
C ILE A 158 9.52 -11.84 -2.28
N ILE A 159 9.30 -10.68 -2.91
CA ILE A 159 9.11 -9.41 -2.20
C ILE A 159 7.88 -9.47 -1.30
N TYR A 160 6.75 -9.96 -1.78
CA TYR A 160 5.53 -10.09 -0.98
C TYR A 160 5.65 -11.14 0.11
N GLY A 161 6.36 -12.24 -0.14
CA GLY A 161 6.67 -13.23 0.91
C GLY A 161 7.52 -12.62 2.02
N LEU A 162 8.59 -11.89 1.68
CA LEU A 162 9.47 -11.23 2.65
C LEU A 162 8.73 -10.15 3.44
N ILE A 163 8.03 -9.24 2.77
CA ILE A 163 7.25 -8.18 3.43
C ILE A 163 6.14 -8.79 4.29
N GLY A 164 5.49 -9.87 3.85
CA GLY A 164 4.47 -10.57 4.62
C GLY A 164 5.01 -11.17 5.91
N VAL A 165 6.14 -11.88 5.85
CA VAL A 165 6.79 -12.48 7.03
C VAL A 165 7.33 -11.39 7.96
N PHE A 166 8.10 -10.44 7.43
CA PHE A 166 8.69 -9.35 8.23
C PHE A 166 7.60 -8.45 8.81
N GLY A 167 6.56 -8.14 8.04
CA GLY A 167 5.43 -7.34 8.48
C GLY A 167 4.65 -8.02 9.60
N SER A 168 4.33 -9.31 9.46
CA SER A 168 3.57 -10.05 10.48
C SER A 168 4.29 -10.07 11.84
N ILE A 169 5.62 -10.14 11.82
CA ILE A 169 6.44 -10.10 13.04
C ILE A 169 6.67 -8.64 13.49
N GLY A 170 6.85 -7.71 12.56
CA GLY A 170 7.13 -6.30 12.84
C GLY A 170 5.95 -5.52 13.43
N ILE A 171 4.73 -6.03 13.32
CA ILE A 171 3.53 -5.41 13.91
C ILE A 171 3.07 -6.07 15.21
N ILE A 172 3.79 -7.09 15.70
CA ILE A 172 3.34 -7.96 16.80
C ILE A 172 3.01 -7.22 18.10
N ASN A 173 3.72 -6.12 18.39
CA ASN A 173 3.52 -5.30 19.58
C ASN A 173 2.68 -4.03 19.30
N LEU A 174 2.13 -3.90 18.09
CA LEU A 174 1.17 -2.86 17.75
C LEU A 174 -0.25 -3.37 18.04
N ASP A 175 -1.20 -2.47 18.28
CA ASP A 175 -2.59 -2.84 18.49
C ASP A 175 -3.29 -3.16 17.15
N TRP A 176 -2.93 -4.31 16.58
CA TRP A 176 -3.39 -4.72 15.24
C TRP A 176 -4.75 -5.39 15.22
N GLN A 177 -5.35 -5.65 16.39
CA GLN A 177 -6.66 -6.26 16.54
C GLN A 177 -7.81 -5.25 16.52
N GLN A 178 -7.53 -3.97 16.32
CA GLN A 178 -8.55 -2.94 16.21
C GLN A 178 -9.46 -3.18 15.01
N ASP A 179 -10.76 -2.96 15.20
CA ASP A 179 -11.75 -3.08 14.15
C ASP A 179 -11.50 -2.04 13.03
N GLY A 180 -11.54 -2.50 11.78
CA GLY A 180 -11.46 -1.64 10.60
C GLY A 180 -10.05 -1.35 10.07
N ILE A 181 -9.00 -1.97 10.61
CA ILE A 181 -7.65 -1.90 10.05
C ILE A 181 -7.58 -2.72 8.75
N GLN A 182 -7.25 -2.03 7.66
CA GLN A 182 -7.10 -2.57 6.30
C GLN A 182 -5.66 -2.47 5.79
N THR A 183 -4.86 -1.55 6.32
CA THR A 183 -3.46 -1.35 5.91
C THR A 183 -2.55 -1.23 7.13
N VAL A 184 -1.30 -1.70 6.98
CA VAL A 184 -0.28 -1.60 8.05
C VAL A 184 -0.03 -0.15 8.45
N SER A 185 -0.18 0.81 7.53
CA SER A 185 -0.06 2.24 7.85
C SER A 185 -1.09 2.75 8.86
N GLN A 186 -2.23 2.08 9.03
CA GLN A 186 -3.26 2.45 10.01
C GLN A 186 -2.92 2.00 11.44
N LEU A 187 -1.89 1.14 11.60
CA LEU A 187 -1.44 0.64 12.90
C LEU A 187 -0.55 1.61 13.67
N PHE A 188 -0.07 2.65 13.00
CA PHE A 188 0.84 3.62 13.60
C PHE A 188 0.08 4.85 14.07
N ASP A 189 0.60 5.49 15.11
CA ASP A 189 -0.03 6.67 15.68
C ASP A 189 -0.04 7.81 14.64
N ARG A 190 -1.06 8.68 14.71
CA ARG A 190 -1.15 9.89 13.87
C ARG A 190 0.05 10.81 14.05
N GLN A 191 0.80 10.66 15.14
CA GLN A 191 2.02 11.41 15.46
C GLN A 191 3.29 10.77 14.89
N ASP A 192 3.24 9.51 14.44
CA ASP A 192 4.42 8.83 13.92
C ASP A 192 4.81 9.42 12.56
N ILE A 193 5.90 10.19 12.59
CA ILE A 193 6.46 10.86 11.42
C ILE A 193 6.96 9.85 10.38
N LEU A 194 7.34 8.62 10.77
CA LEU A 194 7.89 7.62 9.85
C LEU A 194 6.87 7.09 8.82
N PRO A 195 5.68 6.60 9.22
CA PRO A 195 4.58 6.30 8.30
C PRO A 195 4.20 7.52 7.44
N ALA A 196 4.22 8.72 8.04
CA ALA A 196 3.94 9.95 7.30
C ALA A 196 5.04 10.29 6.28
N ILE A 197 6.32 10.09 6.58
CA ILE A 197 7.49 10.27 5.68
C ILE A 197 7.46 9.24 4.55
N ILE A 198 7.09 7.99 4.84
CA ILE A 198 6.93 6.97 3.80
C ILE A 198 5.78 7.33 2.84
N ASN A 199 4.73 7.97 3.36
CA ASN A 199 3.64 8.52 2.56
C ASN A 199 3.98 9.91 1.93
N CYS A 200 4.91 10.69 2.51
CA CYS A 200 5.30 12.06 2.13
C CYS A 200 6.50 12.13 1.19
N ASN A 201 7.30 11.06 1.01
CA ASN A 201 8.56 11.13 0.26
C ASN A 201 8.32 11.24 -1.25
N TYR A 202 7.81 12.39 -1.69
CA TYR A 202 8.44 13.30 -2.65
C TYR A 202 7.79 14.69 -2.55
N GLY A 203 8.50 15.63 -1.93
CA GLY A 203 8.09 17.03 -1.80
C GLY A 203 9.16 17.91 -1.14
N ASN A 204 10.32 18.00 -1.81
CA ASN A 204 11.55 18.75 -1.51
C ASN A 204 12.49 18.17 -0.45
#